data_AF-A0A8T5FA50-F1
#
_entry.id   AF-A0A8T5FA50-F1
#
_cell.length_a   1.000
_cell.length_b   1.000
_cell.length_c   1.000
_cell.angle_alpha   90.00
_cell.angle_beta   90.00
_cell.angle_gamma   90.00
#
_symmetry.space_group_name_H-M   'P 1'
#
loop_
_entity.id
_entity.type
_entity.pdbx_description
1 polymer ?
#
loop_
_entity_poly.entity_id
_entity_poly.type
_entity_poly.pdbx_seq_one_letter_code
_entity_poly.pdbx_strand_id
1 'polypeptide(L)' 'MAKDVIGGRPVDITKESDGVKIVFHPMAKNATKPDAVVFSIKLTKTDLEKLKKGL' A
#
# COMPACT_ATOMS: atom_id res chain seq x y z
N MET A 1 -9.61 13.70 -2.79
CA MET A 1 -9.66 12.24 -3.01
C MET A 1 -9.04 11.60 -1.78
N ALA A 2 -9.79 10.82 -1.02
CA ALA A 2 -9.30 10.25 0.24
C ALA A 2 -8.22 9.22 -0.07
N LYS A 3 -7.00 9.42 0.44
CA LYS A 3 -5.96 8.38 0.42
C LYS A 3 -6.45 7.21 1.26
N ASP A 4 -6.30 5.99 0.74
CA ASP A 4 -6.61 4.79 1.49
C ASP A 4 -5.72 4.73 2.75
N VAL A 5 -6.20 4.06 3.80
CA VAL A 5 -5.47 3.95 5.07
C VAL A 5 -5.43 2.49 5.49
N ILE A 6 -4.21 1.93 5.59
CA ILE A 6 -3.98 0.57 6.07
C ILE A 6 -3.18 0.66 7.37
N GLY A 7 -3.71 0.13 8.47
CA GLY A 7 -3.03 0.13 9.78
C GLY A 7 -2.70 1.54 10.30
N GLY A 8 -3.54 2.53 9.97
CA GLY A 8 -3.31 3.94 10.33
C GLY A 8 -2.29 4.67 9.45
N ARG A 9 -1.71 4.00 8.44
CA ARG A 9 -0.77 4.61 7.49
C ARG A 9 -1.47 5.00 6.19
N PRO A 10 -1.23 6.21 5.66
CA PRO A 10 -1.72 6.60 4.34
C PRO A 10 -1.06 5.72 3.27
N VAL A 11 -1.88 5.18 2.38
CA VAL A 11 -1.44 4.34 1.27
C VAL A 11 -2.04 4.78 -0.06
N ASP A 12 -1.30 4.50 -1.11
CA ASP A 12 -1.74 4.57 -2.51
C ASP A 12 -1.85 3.14 -3.06
N ILE A 13 -3.05 2.76 -3.47
CA ILE A 13 -3.33 1.42 -3.99
C ILE A 13 -3.56 1.52 -5.49
N THR A 14 -2.66 0.93 -6.26
CA THR A 14 -2.76 0.83 -7.72
C THR A 14 -3.07 -0.60 -8.12
N LYS A 15 -4.21 -0.83 -8.78
CA LYS A 15 -4.49 -2.14 -9.40
C LYS A 15 -3.67 -2.25 -10.69
N GLU A 16 -2.93 -3.33 -10.82
CA GLU A 16 -2.24 -3.70 -12.05
C GLU A 16 -2.95 -4.91 -12.67
N SER A 17 -2.74 -5.17 -13.96
CA SER A 17 -3.44 -6.25 -14.70
C SER A 17 -3.27 -7.63 -14.06
N ASP A 18 -2.16 -7.86 -13.35
CA ASP A 18 -1.83 -9.14 -12.72
C ASP A 18 -1.68 -9.09 -11.19
N GLY A 19 -2.09 -7.99 -10.56
CA GLY A 19 -1.90 -7.83 -9.12
C GLY A 19 -2.31 -6.47 -8.57
N VAL A 20 -1.82 -6.17 -7.37
CA VAL A 20 -2.01 -4.87 -6.73
C VAL A 20 -0.69 -4.35 -6.21
N LYS A 21 -0.40 -3.08 -6.49
CA LYS A 21 0.71 -2.36 -5.90
C LYS A 21 0.17 -1.45 -4.80
N ILE A 22 0.74 -1.56 -3.61
CA ILE A 22 0.40 -0.76 -2.45
C ILE A 22 1.65 0.04 -2.06
N VAL A 23 1.53 1.35 -2.04
CA VAL A 23 2.60 2.29 -1.68
C VAL A 23 2.24 2.94 -0.36
N PHE A 24 3.09 2.80 0.64
CA PHE A 24 2.91 3.39 1.97
C PHE A 24 3.66 4.71 2.06
N HIS A 25 2.95 5.71 2.56
CA HIS A 25 3.44 7.06 2.80
C HIS A 25 3.67 7.30 4.30
N PRO A 26 4.50 8.29 4.67
CA PRO A 26 4.77 8.58 6.08
C PRO A 26 3.50 9.07 6.80
N MET A 27 3.32 8.62 8.05
CA MET A 27 2.20 9.05 8.91
C MET A 27 2.37 10.46 9.49
N ALA A 28 3.60 10.98 9.50
CA ALA A 28 3.89 12.24 10.16
C ALA A 28 3.22 13.38 9.40
N LYS A 29 2.26 14.06 10.06
CA LYS A 29 1.61 15.28 9.54
C LYS A 29 2.61 16.39 9.21
N ASN A 30 3.81 16.33 9.78
CA ASN A 30 4.91 17.27 9.55
C ASN A 30 6.10 16.64 8.80
N ALA A 31 5.87 15.56 8.05
CA ALA A 31 6.91 14.98 7.21
C ALA A 31 7.38 16.03 6.20
N THR A 32 8.69 16.22 6.07
CA THR A 32 9.29 17.12 5.07
C THR A 32 8.88 16.72 3.63
N LYS A 33 8.51 15.45 3.44
CA LYS A 33 7.96 14.89 2.21
C LYS A 33 6.74 14.01 2.54
N PRO A 34 5.53 14.58 2.61
CA PRO A 34 4.31 13.84 2.98
C PRO A 34 3.92 12.77 1.94
N ASP A 35 4.37 12.92 0.70
CA ASP A 35 4.16 11.97 -0.40
C ASP A 35 5.36 11.04 -0.65
N ALA A 36 6.35 11.04 0.24
CA ALA A 36 7.48 10.12 0.09
C ALA A 36 7.00 8.67 0.16
N VAL A 37 7.60 7.80 -0.66
CA VAL A 37 7.41 6.36 -0.56
C VAL A 37 8.28 5.85 0.57
N VAL A 38 7.65 5.43 1.67
CA VAL A 38 8.35 4.78 2.79
C VAL A 38 8.56 3.31 2.48
N PHE A 39 7.54 2.69 1.89
CA PHE A 39 7.54 1.28 1.58
C PHE A 39 6.58 1.01 0.42
N SER A 40 6.86 0.01 -0.41
CA SER A 40 5.93 -0.39 -1.45
C SER A 40 5.93 -1.89 -1.58
N ILE A 41 4.74 -2.50 -1.63
CA ILE A 41 4.56 -3.91 -1.88
C ILE A 41 3.84 -4.06 -3.22
N LYS A 42 4.33 -4.97 -4.06
CA LYS A 42 3.60 -5.45 -5.22
C LYS A 42 3.17 -6.88 -4.91
N LEU A 43 1.87 -7.10 -4.82
CA LEU A 43 1.27 -8.41 -4.63
C LEU A 43 0.76 -8.90 -5.97
N THR A 44 1.25 -10.04 -6.43
CA THR A 44 0.65 -10.73 -7.57
C THR A 44 -0.61 -11.48 -7.14
N LYS A 45 -1.42 -11.92 -8.09
CA LYS A 45 -2.57 -12.81 -7.78
C LYS A 45 -2.16 -14.02 -6.93
N THR A 46 -1.03 -14.64 -7.25
CA THR A 46 -0.48 -15.78 -6.50
C THR A 46 -0.17 -15.41 -5.04
N ASP A 47 0.39 -14.21 -4.80
CA ASP A 47 0.68 -13.74 -3.44
C ASP A 47 -0.59 -13.43 -2.64
N LEU A 48 -1.60 -12.86 -3.30
CA LEU A 48 -2.93 -12.65 -2.69
C LEU A 48 -3.59 -13.97 -2.31
N GLU A 49 -3.47 -15.01 -3.14
CA GLU A 49 -3.99 -16.34 -2.81
C GLU A 49 -3.25 -16.98 -1.63
N LYS A 50 -1.93 -16.80 -1.52
CA LYS A 50 -1.15 -17.24 -0.36
C LYS A 50 -1.57 -16.51 0.91
N LEU A 51 -1.74 -15.18 0.86
CA LEU A 51 -2.20 -14.38 1.99
C LEU A 51 -3.60 -14.79 2.46
N LYS A 52 -4.52 -15.05 1.53
CA LYS A 52 -5.87 -15.54 1.85
C LYS A 52 -5.88 -16.93 2.49
N LYS A 53 -4.89 -17.77 2.21
CA LYS A 53 -4.76 -19.10 2.85
C LYS A 53 -4.16 -19.04 4.25
N GLY A 54 -3.43 -17.97 4.57
CA GLY A 54 -2.79 -17.77 5.87
C GLY A 54 -3.63 -16.96 6.88
N LEU A 55 -4.78 -16.45 6.44
CA LEU A 55 -5.83 -15.81 7.25
C LEU A 55 -6.96 -16.80 7.50
#